data_AF-A0AAJ1RBW7-F1
#
_entry.id   AF-A0AAJ1RBW7-F1
#
_cell.length_a   1.000
_cell.length_b   1.000
_cell.length_c   1.000
_cell.angle_alpha   90.00
_cell.angle_beta   90.00
_cell.angle_gamma   90.00
#
_symmetry.space_group_name_H-M   'P 1'
#
loop_
_entity.id
_entity.type
_entity.pdbx_description
1 polymer ?
#
loop_
_entity_poly.entity_id
_entity_poly.type
_entity_poly.pdbx_seq_one_letter_code
_entity_poly.pdbx_strand_id
1 'polypeptide(L)'
;ALARSLKVKETNTIGMLVTASSNPFFAEVLRSVERYCNRHQYNLILSYTDGDSERLQKNLDTLIQKQVDGLILMCSESHWQLNEEINQRLHLP
;
A
#
# COMPACT_ATOMS: atom_id res chain seq x y z
N ALA A 1 27.15 21.51 -12.52
CA ALA A 1 25.87 21.18 -11.88
C ALA A 1 25.35 19.87 -12.46
N LEU A 2 25.39 18.77 -11.72
CA LEU A 2 24.91 17.47 -12.18
C LEU A 2 23.47 17.29 -11.70
N ALA A 3 22.52 17.72 -12.55
CA ALA A 3 21.14 17.31 -12.42
C ALA A 3 21.06 15.82 -12.81
N ARG A 4 21.32 14.92 -11.84
CA ARG A 4 20.86 13.54 -11.98
C ARG A 4 19.34 13.63 -11.95
N SER A 5 18.74 13.51 -13.13
CA SER A 5 17.31 13.25 -13.26
C SER A 5 16.98 12.13 -12.29
N LEU A 6 16.30 12.44 -11.18
CA LEU A 6 15.64 11.42 -10.38
C LEU A 6 14.59 10.85 -11.33
N LYS A 7 14.96 9.79 -12.06
CA LYS A 7 14.00 9.02 -12.83
C LYS A 7 13.14 8.37 -11.75
N VAL A 8 11.98 8.97 -11.48
CA VAL A 8 10.94 8.35 -10.66
C VAL A 8 10.78 6.95 -11.24
N LYS A 9 11.17 5.95 -10.45
CA LYS A 9 11.19 4.58 -10.92
C LYS A 9 9.78 4.06 -10.73
N GLU A 10 8.91 4.33 -11.70
CA GLU A 10 7.58 3.75 -11.74
C GLU A 10 7.72 2.23 -11.83
N THR A 11 7.28 1.54 -10.79
CA THR A 11 7.27 0.08 -10.70
C THR A 11 5.97 -0.52 -11.24
N ASN A 12 5.01 0.34 -11.61
CA ASN A 12 3.61 0.02 -11.86
C ASN A 12 3.08 -0.92 -10.78
N THR A 13 3.32 -0.62 -9.51
CA THR A 13 2.93 -1.49 -8.39
C THR A 13 2.25 -0.70 -7.30
N ILE A 14 1.04 -1.13 -6.92
CA ILE A 14 0.26 -0.57 -5.82
C ILE A 14 0.25 -1.56 -4.66
N GLY A 15 0.57 -1.09 -3.46
CA GLY A 15 0.40 -1.86 -2.22
C GLY A 15 -0.98 -1.64 -1.62
N MET A 16 -1.61 -2.70 -1.12
CA MET A 16 -2.89 -2.62 -0.40
C MET A 16 -2.78 -3.32 0.95
N LEU A 17 -3.01 -2.59 2.02
CA LEU A 17 -2.98 -3.07 3.41
C LEU A 17 -4.41 -3.17 3.95
N VAL A 18 -4.79 -4.33 4.48
CA VAL A 18 -6.16 -4.60 4.96
C VAL A 18 -6.12 -5.19 6.38
N THR A 19 -6.82 -4.57 7.34
CA THR A 19 -6.77 -5.01 8.75
C THR A 19 -7.77 -6.09 9.13
N ALA A 20 -8.89 -6.23 8.43
CA ALA A 20 -9.87 -7.28 8.71
C ALA A 20 -10.32 -7.92 7.40
N SER A 21 -10.11 -9.22 7.23
CA SER A 21 -10.46 -9.96 6.02
C SER A 21 -11.86 -10.58 6.06
N SER A 22 -12.51 -10.58 7.22
CA SER A 22 -13.74 -11.34 7.48
C SER A 22 -15.04 -10.61 7.12
N ASN A 23 -14.99 -9.34 6.71
CA ASN A 23 -16.18 -8.62 6.24
C ASN A 23 -16.31 -8.74 4.70
N PRO A 24 -17.43 -9.28 4.18
CA PRO A 24 -17.70 -9.38 2.74
C PRO A 24 -17.55 -8.06 1.96
N PHE A 25 -17.69 -6.91 2.63
CA PHE A 25 -17.43 -5.60 2.06
C PHE A 25 -16.02 -5.48 1.46
N PHE A 26 -14.99 -6.01 2.12
CA PHE A 26 -13.61 -5.93 1.65
C PHE A 26 -13.39 -6.72 0.36
N ALA A 27 -14.09 -7.84 0.19
CA ALA A 27 -13.97 -8.65 -1.01
C ALA A 27 -14.48 -7.88 -2.25
N GLU A 28 -15.54 -7.07 -2.10
CA GLU A 28 -16.03 -6.24 -3.20
C GLU A 28 -15.09 -5.09 -3.54
N VAL A 29 -14.53 -4.42 -2.52
CA VAL A 29 -13.53 -3.37 -2.72
C VAL A 29 -12.28 -3.94 -3.37
N LEU A 30 -11.75 -5.05 -2.86
CA LEU A 30 -10.57 -5.72 -3.42
C LEU A 30 -10.78 -6.10 -4.89
N ARG A 31 -11.94 -6.70 -5.23
CA ARG A 31 -12.27 -7.02 -6.64
C ARG A 31 -12.28 -5.78 -7.53
N SER A 32 -12.75 -4.65 -7.01
CA SER A 32 -12.82 -3.40 -7.76
C SER A 32 -11.44 -2.78 -7.96
N VAL A 33 -10.60 -2.78 -6.91
CA VAL A 33 -9.21 -2.33 -6.96
C VAL A 33 -8.39 -3.19 -7.89
N GLU A 34 -8.44 -4.52 -7.76
CA GLU A 34 -7.74 -5.47 -8.63
C GLU A 34 -8.11 -5.27 -10.09
N ARG A 35 -9.41 -5.10 -10.39
CA ARG A 35 -9.88 -4.83 -11.75
C ARG A 35 -9.33 -3.52 -12.30
N TYR A 36 -9.27 -2.47 -11.48
CA TYR A 36 -8.67 -1.20 -11.87
C TYR A 36 -7.18 -1.36 -12.15
N CYS A 37 -6.43 -1.95 -11.22
CA CYS A 37 -5.01 -2.20 -11.38
C CYS A 37 -4.72 -2.98 -12.67
N ASN A 38 -5.46 -4.07 -12.91
CA ASN A 38 -5.31 -4.89 -14.11
C ASN A 38 -5.57 -4.08 -15.41
N ARG A 39 -6.68 -3.33 -15.46
CA ARG A 39 -7.02 -2.48 -16.62
C ARG A 39 -5.96 -1.42 -16.93
N HIS A 40 -5.30 -0.91 -15.89
CA HIS A 40 -4.28 0.13 -16.01
C HIS A 40 -2.84 -0.41 -15.95
N GLN A 41 -2.66 -1.73 -16.06
CA GLN A 41 -1.35 -2.41 -16.06
C GLN A 41 -0.51 -2.20 -14.78
N TYR A 42 -1.19 -1.98 -13.64
CA TYR A 42 -0.58 -2.01 -12.32
C TYR A 42 -0.63 -3.42 -11.71
N ASN A 43 0.46 -3.79 -11.04
CA ASN A 43 0.52 -4.92 -10.13
C ASN A 43 -0.09 -4.52 -8.78
N LEU A 44 -0.87 -5.41 -8.16
CA LEU A 44 -1.40 -5.22 -6.82
C LEU A 44 -0.71 -6.17 -5.85
N ILE A 45 -0.06 -5.64 -4.81
CA ILE A 45 0.46 -6.44 -3.69
C ILE A 45 -0.50 -6.27 -2.51
N LEU A 46 -1.16 -7.36 -2.13
CA LEU A 46 -2.12 -7.38 -1.04
C LEU A 46 -1.49 -7.93 0.24
N SER A 47 -1.65 -7.23 1.35
CA SER A 47 -1.19 -7.62 2.68
C SER A 47 -2.31 -7.54 3.69
N TYR A 48 -2.58 -8.66 4.36
CA TYR A 48 -3.52 -8.72 5.47
C TYR A 48 -2.76 -8.64 6.80
N THR A 49 -3.25 -7.84 7.73
CA THR A 49 -2.61 -7.66 9.05
C THR A 49 -3.41 -8.29 10.19
N ASP A 50 -4.69 -8.61 9.96
CA ASP A 50 -5.58 -9.25 10.95
C ASP A 50 -5.61 -8.52 12.31
N GLY A 51 -5.49 -7.19 12.27
CA GLY A 51 -5.45 -6.32 13.45
C GLY A 51 -4.11 -6.31 14.21
N ASP A 52 -3.11 -7.05 13.77
CA ASP A 52 -1.78 -7.09 14.39
C ASP A 52 -0.90 -5.93 13.91
N SER A 53 -0.56 -5.03 14.84
CA SER A 53 0.26 -3.84 14.57
C SER A 53 1.71 -4.16 14.20
N GLU A 54 2.31 -5.24 14.72
CA GLU A 54 3.68 -5.63 14.38
C GLU A 54 3.73 -6.18 12.95
N ARG A 55 2.77 -7.03 12.59
CA ARG A 55 2.61 -7.53 11.22
C ARG A 55 2.36 -6.40 10.24
N LEU A 56 1.54 -5.43 10.64
CA LEU A 56 1.24 -4.27 9.82
C LEU A 56 2.50 -3.48 9.49
N GLN A 57 3.34 -3.17 10.48
CA GLN A 57 4.60 -2.47 10.28
C GLN A 57 5.55 -3.24 9.36
N LYS A 58 5.72 -4.54 9.60
CA LYS A 58 6.55 -5.40 8.75
C LYS A 58 6.05 -5.48 7.30
N ASN A 59 4.73 -5.51 7.12
CA ASN A 59 4.13 -5.54 5.80
C ASN A 59 4.31 -4.19 5.08
N LEU A 60 4.17 -3.07 5.79
CA LEU A 60 4.46 -1.74 5.27
C LEU A 60 5.93 -1.63 4.84
N ASP A 61 6.88 -2.06 5.69
CA ASP A 61 8.31 -2.09 5.37
C ASP A 61 8.58 -2.91 4.10
N THR A 62 7.91 -4.05 3.96
CA THR A 62 8.03 -4.90 2.78
C THR A 62 7.53 -4.18 1.53
N LEU A 63 6.39 -3.49 1.60
CA LEU A 63 5.84 -2.72 0.47
C LEU A 63 6.77 -1.57 0.08
N ILE A 64 7.33 -0.85 1.05
CA ILE A 64 8.33 0.20 0.83
C ILE A 64 9.58 -0.38 0.15
N GLN A 65 10.11 -1.49 0.64
CA GLN A 65 11.27 -2.17 0.04
C GLN A 65 11.00 -2.68 -1.38
N LYS A 66 9.75 -3.05 -1.68
CA LYS A 66 9.30 -3.40 -3.04
C LYS A 66 9.13 -2.18 -3.96
N GLN A 67 9.36 -0.97 -3.46
CA GLN A 67 9.25 0.30 -4.21
C GLN A 67 7.87 0.49 -4.83
N VAL A 68 6.79 0.18 -4.07
CA VAL A 68 5.43 0.46 -4.57
C VAL A 68 5.25 1.95 -4.89
N ASP A 69 4.55 2.24 -5.97
CA ASP A 69 4.27 3.60 -6.44
C ASP A 69 3.09 4.25 -5.71
N GLY A 70 2.34 3.47 -4.93
CA GLY A 70 1.18 3.93 -4.18
C GLY A 70 0.74 2.92 -3.13
N LEU A 71 0.04 3.41 -2.11
CA LEU A 71 -0.47 2.62 -0.99
C LEU A 71 -1.96 2.89 -0.75
N ILE A 72 -2.73 1.82 -0.68
CA ILE A 72 -4.15 1.83 -0.29
C ILE A 72 -4.24 1.23 1.12
N LEU A 73 -4.69 2.02 2.08
CA LEU A 73 -4.89 1.58 3.46
C LEU A 73 -6.38 1.35 3.72
N MET A 74 -6.75 0.11 4.01
CA MET A 74 -8.07 -0.28 4.52
C MET A 74 -7.91 -0.80 5.94
N CYS A 75 -7.60 0.13 6.85
CA CYS A 75 -7.28 -0.13 8.24
C CYS A 75 -8.35 0.49 9.16
N SER A 76 -8.62 -0.13 10.32
CA SER A 76 -9.48 0.49 11.35
C SER A 76 -8.78 1.70 12.02
N GLU A 77 -9.55 2.64 12.60
CA GLU A 77 -9.08 3.90 13.21
C GLU A 77 -7.96 3.73 14.24
N SER A 78 -7.84 2.54 14.85
CA SER A 78 -6.83 2.22 15.87
C SER A 78 -5.38 2.31 15.38
N HIS A 79 -5.15 2.50 14.07
CA HIS A 79 -3.81 2.58 13.48
C HIS A 79 -3.40 4.01 13.05
N TRP A 80 -4.02 5.07 13.57
CA TRP A 80 -3.71 6.47 13.23
C TRP A 80 -2.23 6.86 13.36
N GLN A 81 -1.46 6.21 14.25
CA GLN A 81 -0.01 6.40 14.36
C GLN A 81 0.77 6.02 13.09
N LEU A 82 0.19 5.22 12.19
CA LEU A 82 0.78 4.85 10.91
C LEU A 82 0.82 6.01 9.91
N ASN A 83 -0.14 6.94 9.98
CA ASN A 83 -0.25 8.02 9.00
C ASN A 83 0.94 8.97 9.07
N GLU A 84 1.43 9.28 10.28
CA GLU A 84 2.63 10.10 10.49
C GLU A 84 3.88 9.39 9.96
N GLU A 85 4.01 8.09 10.20
CA GLU A 85 5.17 7.31 9.78
C GLU A 85 5.21 7.13 8.24
N ILE A 86 4.05 6.92 7.63
CA ILE A 86 3.91 6.86 6.17
C ILE A 86 4.28 8.20 5.55
N ASN A 87 3.76 9.31 6.05
CA ASN A 87 4.08 10.64 5.51
C ASN A 87 5.57 10.98 5.61
N GLN A 88 6.27 10.49 6.65
CA GLN A 88 7.70 10.70 6.79
C GLN A 88 8.56 9.78 5.91
N ARG A 89 8.11 8.53 5.69
CA ARG A 89 8.90 7.49 5.02
C ARG A 89 8.61 7.34 3.53
N LEU A 90 7.44 7.77 3.09
CA LEU A 90 6.96 7.63 1.73
C LEU A 90 6.76 9.02 1.14
N HIS A 91 7.66 9.43 0.25
CA HIS A 91 7.47 10.61 -0.61
C HIS A 91 6.54 10.27 -1.79
N LEU A 92 5.41 9.65 -1.48
CA LEU A 92 4.35 9.36 -2.44
C LEU A 92 3.54 10.65 -2.66
N PRO A 93 3.05 10.91 -3.88
CA PRO A 93 2.14 12.02 -4.15
C PRO A 93 0.80 11.88 -3.41
#